data_AF-A0AAN4ZFZ2-F1
#
_entry.id   AF-A0AAN4ZFZ2-F1
#
_cell.length_a   1.000
_cell.length_b   1.000
_cell.length_c   1.000
_cell.angle_alpha   90.00
_cell.angle_beta   90.00
_cell.angle_gamma   90.00
#
_symmetry.space_group_name_H-M   'P 1'
#
loop_
_entity.id
_entity.type
_entity.pdbx_description
1 polymer ?
#
loop_
_entity_poly.entity_id
_entity_poly.type
_entity_poly.pdbx_seq_one_letter_code
_entity_poly.pdbx_strand_id
1 'polypeptide(L)'
;IILSVVLSVFIIAVLACAIAKFHSRCSQRSKTDDTRTTFDDAFEVPRKLIYVDFNFPLGKGTQGSVFLGSLNTDAHADSASSDETKSRRVAIKMNNAADDHHAQKSLLKEIHVMKCITSHPNINKLVASVTIDSPILLVVEYCKHGSLLDYLKAKYRSRLRNSLNLVCEVIEIWSTDRRWNESFTRIGINSSRYFVAEHSSS
;
A
#
# COMPACT_ATOMS: atom_id res chain seq x y z
N ILE A 1 27.51 23.00 14.96
CA ILE A 1 27.86 22.22 13.75
C ILE A 1 28.22 20.77 14.12
N ILE A 2 29.23 20.55 14.96
CA ILE A 2 29.69 19.19 15.36
C ILE A 2 28.54 18.34 15.96
N LEU A 3 27.76 18.86 16.90
CA LEU A 3 26.63 18.12 17.50
C LEU A 3 25.57 17.69 16.47
N SER A 4 25.28 18.55 15.49
CA SER A 4 24.29 18.30 14.43
C SER A 4 24.77 17.18 13.47
N VAL A 5 26.06 17.18 13.14
CA VAL A 5 26.68 16.13 12.32
C VAL A 5 26.73 14.80 13.07
N VAL A 6 27.03 14.81 14.37
CA VAL A 6 27.06 13.58 15.19
C VAL A 6 25.65 12.98 15.34
N LEU A 7 24.62 13.82 15.56
CA LEU A 7 23.23 13.40 15.62
C LEU A 7 22.75 12.82 14.28
N SER A 8 23.09 13.44 13.15
CA SER A 8 22.66 12.94 11.84
C SER A 8 23.30 11.60 11.48
N VAL A 9 24.60 11.43 11.74
CA VAL A 9 25.30 10.14 11.53
C VAL A 9 24.72 9.04 12.41
N PHE A 10 24.40 9.35 13.67
CA PHE A 10 23.79 8.39 14.59
C PHE A 10 22.38 7.97 14.14
N ILE A 11 21.54 8.93 13.73
CA ILE A 11 20.19 8.65 13.21
C ILE A 11 20.28 7.79 11.94
N ILE A 12 21.17 8.11 11.01
CA ILE A 12 21.37 7.32 9.78
C ILE A 12 21.80 5.89 10.12
N ALA A 13 22.74 5.71 11.05
CA ALA A 13 23.21 4.39 11.46
C ALA A 13 22.10 3.56 12.13
N VAL A 14 21.29 4.17 12.99
CA VAL A 14 20.14 3.51 13.64
C VAL A 14 19.08 3.13 12.61
N LEU A 15 18.76 4.02 11.67
CA LEU A 15 17.81 3.74 10.59
C LEU A 15 18.32 2.64 9.66
N ALA A 16 19.60 2.68 9.25
CA ALA A 16 20.21 1.65 8.42
C ALA A 16 20.21 0.29 9.13
N CYS A 17 20.52 0.24 10.42
CA CYS A 17 20.47 -0.98 11.22
C CYS A 17 19.03 -1.49 11.37
N ALA A 18 18.05 -0.60 11.55
CA ALA A 18 16.63 -0.95 11.61
C ALA A 18 16.12 -1.51 10.28
N ILE A 19 16.49 -0.89 9.16
CA ILE A 19 16.15 -1.37 7.80
C ILE A 19 16.82 -2.72 7.53
N ALA A 20 18.09 -2.90 7.90
CA ALA A 20 18.80 -4.17 7.75
C ALA A 20 18.15 -5.27 8.60
N LYS A 21 17.75 -4.98 9.84
CA LYS A 21 17.02 -5.92 10.71
C LYS A 21 15.63 -6.25 10.14
N PHE A 22 14.94 -5.27 9.58
CA PHE A 22 13.66 -5.47 8.90
C PHE A 22 13.82 -6.37 7.68
N HIS A 23 14.80 -6.10 6.83
CA HIS A 23 15.10 -6.91 5.65
C HIS A 23 15.51 -8.34 6.01
N SER A 24 16.33 -8.52 7.05
CA SER A 24 16.72 -9.84 7.56
C SER A 24 15.53 -10.66 8.07
N ARG A 25 14.57 -10.03 8.76
CA ARG A 25 13.32 -10.70 9.18
C ARG A 25 12.45 -11.08 7.98
N CYS A 26 12.27 -10.19 7.00
CA CYS A 26 11.51 -10.47 5.78
C CYS A 26 12.16 -11.59 4.94
N SER A 27 13.50 -11.63 4.87
CA SER A 27 14.26 -12.64 4.13
C SER A 27 14.24 -14.01 4.81
N GLN A 28 14.28 -14.07 6.15
CA GLN A 28 14.19 -15.34 6.88
C GLN A 28 12.81 -15.98 6.80
N ARG A 29 11.72 -15.18 6.80
CA ARG A 29 10.36 -15.70 6.57
C ARG A 29 10.19 -16.28 5.16
N SER A 30 10.90 -15.75 4.17
CA SER A 30 10.88 -16.26 2.79
C SER A 30 11.69 -17.56 2.61
N LYS A 31 12.84 -17.73 3.27
CA LYS A 31 13.70 -18.92 3.11
C LYS A 31 13.19 -20.19 3.80
N THR A 32 12.22 -20.06 4.72
CA THR A 32 11.63 -21.20 5.44
C THR A 32 10.36 -21.74 4.77
N ASP A 33 9.98 -21.19 3.61
CA ASP A 33 8.68 -21.38 2.97
C ASP A 33 8.74 -22.01 1.57
N ASP A 34 9.93 -22.26 1.00
CA ASP A 34 10.05 -22.98 -0.28
C ASP A 34 9.76 -24.50 -0.15
N THR A 35 9.32 -24.97 1.02
CA THR A 35 8.97 -26.40 1.26
C THR A 35 7.78 -26.59 2.21
N ARG A 36 7.09 -25.53 2.62
CA ARG A 36 5.81 -25.64 3.35
C ARG A 36 4.68 -25.32 2.40
N THR A 37 3.77 -26.27 2.29
CA THR A 37 2.60 -26.21 1.41
C THR A 37 1.78 -24.95 1.70
N THR A 38 1.25 -24.32 0.65
CA THR A 38 0.37 -23.13 0.64
C THR A 38 -0.90 -23.23 1.52
N PHE A 39 -1.04 -24.31 2.27
CA PHE A 39 -2.14 -24.62 3.19
C PHE A 39 -1.96 -24.05 4.60
N ASP A 40 -0.79 -23.50 4.96
CA ASP A 40 -0.51 -22.93 6.30
C ASP A 40 -0.34 -21.39 6.29
N ASP A 41 -0.74 -20.72 5.20
CA ASP A 41 -0.74 -19.26 5.18
C ASP A 41 -1.98 -18.71 5.87
N ALA A 42 -1.81 -18.22 7.10
CA ALA A 42 -2.87 -17.65 7.92
C ALA A 42 -3.60 -16.43 7.29
N PHE A 43 -3.02 -15.81 6.25
CA PHE A 43 -3.64 -14.70 5.54
C PHE A 43 -4.27 -15.11 4.20
N GLU A 44 -3.99 -16.31 3.70
CA GLU A 44 -4.55 -16.78 2.43
C GLU A 44 -6.03 -17.15 2.63
N VAL A 45 -6.90 -16.60 1.79
CA VAL A 45 -8.34 -16.88 1.84
C VAL A 45 -8.86 -17.29 0.47
N PRO A 46 -9.89 -18.16 0.40
CA PRO A 46 -10.54 -18.49 -0.86
C PRO A 46 -11.09 -17.23 -1.55
N ARG A 47 -10.84 -17.09 -2.86
CA ARG A 47 -11.28 -15.94 -3.66
C ARG A 47 -12.78 -15.64 -3.52
N LYS A 48 -13.61 -16.67 -3.32
CA LYS A 48 -15.07 -16.58 -3.13
C LYS A 48 -15.52 -15.76 -1.91
N LEU A 49 -14.67 -15.61 -0.90
CA LEU A 49 -14.99 -14.83 0.31
C LEU A 49 -14.81 -13.33 0.11
N ILE A 50 -14.22 -12.92 -1.01
CA ILE A 50 -13.90 -11.53 -1.31
C ILE A 50 -14.82 -11.00 -2.41
N TYR A 51 -15.54 -9.93 -2.09
CA TYR A 51 -16.27 -9.14 -3.05
C TYR A 51 -15.49 -7.86 -3.37
N VAL A 52 -15.31 -7.55 -4.65
CA VAL A 52 -14.66 -6.32 -5.11
C VAL A 52 -15.74 -5.43 -5.73
N ASP A 53 -15.85 -4.20 -5.25
CA ASP A 53 -16.72 -3.18 -5.84
C ASP A 53 -15.95 -2.37 -6.88
N PHE A 54 -16.04 -2.79 -8.15
CA PHE A 54 -15.38 -2.10 -9.26
C PHE A 54 -15.95 -0.71 -9.55
N ASN A 55 -17.13 -0.37 -9.01
CA ASN A 55 -17.73 0.96 -9.16
C ASN A 55 -17.15 1.97 -8.16
N PHE A 56 -16.39 1.50 -7.15
CA PHE A 56 -15.82 2.35 -6.12
C PHE A 56 -14.28 2.24 -6.08
N PRO A 57 -13.56 2.83 -7.05
CA PRO A 57 -12.11 2.91 -7.02
C PRO A 57 -11.64 3.85 -5.89
N LEU A 58 -10.77 3.34 -5.02
CA LEU A 58 -10.11 4.11 -3.96
C LEU A 58 -8.83 4.79 -4.46
N GLY A 59 -8.21 4.24 -5.51
CA GLY A 59 -7.01 4.82 -6.11
C GLY A 59 -6.51 4.00 -7.30
N LYS A 60 -5.78 4.65 -8.21
CA LYS A 60 -5.17 4.02 -9.38
C LYS A 60 -3.72 4.50 -9.51
N GLY A 61 -2.79 3.57 -9.71
CA GLY A 61 -1.37 3.86 -9.93
C GLY A 61 -0.72 2.83 -10.84
N THR A 62 0.59 2.96 -11.08
CA THR A 62 1.32 1.97 -11.90
C THR A 62 1.45 0.62 -11.23
N GLN A 63 1.27 0.54 -9.92
CA GLN A 63 1.30 -0.72 -9.18
C GLN A 63 -0.08 -1.40 -9.15
N GLY A 64 -1.03 -0.91 -9.94
CA GLY A 64 -2.40 -1.43 -10.01
C GLY A 64 -3.45 -0.46 -9.48
N SER A 65 -4.66 -0.99 -9.33
CA SER A 65 -5.83 -0.26 -8.85
C SER A 65 -6.27 -0.79 -7.50
N VAL A 66 -6.77 0.11 -6.66
CA VAL A 66 -7.31 -0.19 -5.35
C VAL A 66 -8.79 0.10 -5.37
N PHE A 67 -9.60 -0.87 -4.95
CA PHE A 67 -11.06 -0.78 -4.90
C PHE A 67 -11.54 -0.97 -3.48
N LEU A 68 -12.72 -0.45 -3.18
CA LEU A 68 -13.46 -0.89 -2.01
C LEU A 68 -13.93 -2.33 -2.25
N GLY A 69 -13.99 -3.11 -1.18
CA GLY A 69 -14.61 -4.42 -1.23
C GLY A 69 -15.13 -4.87 0.13
N SER A 70 -15.57 -6.12 0.15
CA SER A 70 -15.99 -6.80 1.36
C SER A 70 -15.35 -8.17 1.49
N LEU A 71 -15.06 -8.55 2.74
CA LEU A 71 -14.62 -9.88 3.14
C LEU A 71 -15.68 -10.54 4.02
N ASN A 72 -16.13 -11.73 3.63
CA ASN A 72 -17.04 -12.55 4.40
C ASN A 72 -16.25 -13.45 5.36
N THR A 73 -16.48 -13.33 6.67
CA THR A 73 -15.69 -14.02 7.70
C THR A 73 -16.30 -15.33 8.22
N ASP A 74 -17.41 -15.79 7.64
CA ASP A 74 -18.26 -16.85 8.22
C ASP A 74 -17.73 -18.29 8.02
N ALA A 75 -16.42 -18.50 7.90
CA ALA A 75 -15.86 -19.84 7.67
C ALA A 75 -15.38 -20.58 8.94
N HIS A 76 -15.30 -19.93 10.11
CA HIS A 76 -14.73 -20.56 11.33
C HIS A 76 -15.32 -20.13 12.68
N ALA A 77 -16.51 -19.52 12.72
CA ALA A 77 -17.17 -19.24 14.00
C ALA A 77 -18.17 -20.36 14.35
N ASP A 78 -17.66 -21.46 14.93
CA ASP A 78 -18.46 -22.38 15.74
C ASP A 78 -18.93 -21.65 17.00
N SER A 79 -19.94 -20.80 16.88
CA SER A 79 -20.69 -20.25 18.02
C SER A 79 -22.04 -19.76 17.53
N ALA A 80 -23.07 -20.47 17.96
CA ALA A 80 -24.47 -20.22 17.69
C ALA A 80 -24.87 -18.76 17.96
N SER A 81 -25.05 -17.99 16.89
CA SER A 81 -25.99 -16.87 16.87
C SER A 81 -26.47 -16.67 15.43
N SER A 82 -27.73 -17.01 15.21
CA SER A 82 -28.53 -16.78 14.02
C SER A 82 -28.44 -15.34 13.50
N ASP A 83 -28.42 -15.20 12.18
CA ASP A 83 -28.66 -13.97 11.40
C ASP A 83 -27.65 -12.83 11.58
N GLU A 84 -26.55 -12.88 10.82
CA GLU A 84 -26.06 -11.80 9.95
C GLU A 84 -24.66 -12.20 9.44
N THR A 85 -24.51 -12.43 8.14
CA THR A 85 -23.19 -12.57 7.52
C THR A 85 -22.39 -11.30 7.79
N LYS A 86 -21.38 -11.38 8.66
CA LYS A 86 -20.62 -10.21 9.09
C LYS A 86 -19.61 -9.84 8.00
N SER A 87 -20.08 -9.05 7.04
CA SER A 87 -19.29 -8.56 5.91
C SER A 87 -18.40 -7.37 6.35
N ARG A 88 -17.06 -7.55 6.30
CA ARG A 88 -16.08 -6.52 6.68
C ARG A 88 -15.65 -5.70 5.45
N ARG A 89 -15.81 -4.37 5.50
CA ARG A 89 -15.25 -3.47 4.47
C ARG A 89 -13.72 -3.50 4.45
N VAL A 90 -13.17 -3.65 3.26
CA VAL A 90 -11.72 -3.76 3.01
C VAL A 90 -11.32 -2.91 1.81
N ALA A 91 -10.02 -2.58 1.72
CA ALA A 91 -9.41 -2.04 0.51
C ALA A 91 -8.67 -3.16 -0.21
N ILE A 92 -8.94 -3.34 -1.49
CA ILE A 92 -8.44 -4.45 -2.30
C ILE A 92 -7.57 -3.90 -3.42
N LYS A 93 -6.28 -4.23 -3.40
CA LYS A 93 -5.35 -3.89 -4.47
C LYS A 93 -5.21 -5.08 -5.42
N MET A 94 -5.28 -4.78 -6.72
CA MET A 94 -5.09 -5.73 -7.81
C MET A 94 -4.31 -5.08 -8.96
N ASN A 95 -3.62 -5.90 -9.76
CA ASN A 95 -2.97 -5.45 -10.99
C ASN A 95 -4.01 -5.14 -12.08
N ASN A 96 -3.70 -4.20 -12.97
CA ASN A 96 -4.60 -3.83 -14.07
C ASN A 96 -4.60 -4.86 -15.20
N ALA A 97 -3.51 -5.62 -15.34
CA ALA A 97 -3.37 -6.71 -16.28
C ALA A 97 -3.08 -7.98 -15.48
N ALA A 98 -4.08 -8.86 -15.39
CA ALA A 98 -3.96 -10.09 -14.62
C ALA A 98 -2.79 -10.95 -15.12
N ASP A 99 -2.48 -10.92 -16.43
CA ASP A 99 -1.47 -11.77 -17.06
C ASP A 99 -0.04 -11.17 -17.10
N ASP A 100 0.15 -9.94 -16.62
CA ASP A 100 1.48 -9.35 -16.54
C ASP A 100 2.26 -9.94 -15.35
N HIS A 101 3.15 -10.90 -15.65
CA HIS A 101 4.01 -11.55 -14.67
C HIS A 101 4.87 -10.57 -13.85
N HIS A 102 5.32 -9.45 -14.42
CA HIS A 102 6.08 -8.45 -13.67
C HIS A 102 5.19 -7.73 -12.67
N ALA A 103 3.98 -7.35 -13.08
CA ALA A 103 3.00 -6.74 -12.19
C ALA A 103 2.55 -7.68 -11.06
N GLN A 104 2.27 -8.95 -11.40
CA GLN A 104 1.97 -10.00 -10.41
C GLN A 104 3.10 -10.16 -9.39
N LYS A 105 4.35 -10.27 -9.86
CA LYS A 105 5.52 -10.42 -8.99
C LYS A 105 5.72 -9.20 -8.08
N SER A 106 5.42 -8.00 -8.56
CA SER A 106 5.46 -6.79 -7.73
C SER A 106 4.39 -6.83 -6.63
N LEU A 107 3.15 -7.24 -6.97
CA LEU A 107 2.07 -7.34 -5.99
C LEU A 107 2.34 -8.43 -4.93
N LEU A 108 2.89 -9.58 -5.35
CA LEU A 108 3.31 -10.65 -4.43
C LEU A 108 4.39 -10.16 -3.44
N LYS A 109 5.35 -9.35 -3.91
CA LYS A 109 6.35 -8.74 -3.01
C LYS A 109 5.71 -7.80 -1.99
N GLU A 110 4.72 -7.00 -2.40
CA GLU A 110 3.99 -6.14 -1.47
C GLU A 110 3.22 -6.95 -0.44
N ILE A 111 2.54 -8.03 -0.85
CA ILE A 111 1.85 -8.96 0.04
C ILE A 111 2.84 -9.55 1.05
N HIS A 112 4.01 -10.00 0.61
CA HIS A 112 5.04 -10.56 1.49
C HIS A 112 5.53 -9.56 2.53
N VAL A 113 5.77 -8.31 2.12
CA VAL A 113 6.15 -7.23 3.04
C VAL A 113 5.05 -7.00 4.08
N MET A 114 3.79 -6.95 3.64
CA MET A 114 2.64 -6.78 4.53
C MET A 114 2.47 -7.95 5.50
N LYS A 115 2.75 -9.19 5.10
CA LYS A 115 2.76 -10.37 5.99
C LYS A 115 3.85 -10.28 7.07
N CYS A 116 4.98 -9.63 6.75
CA CYS A 116 6.07 -9.43 7.71
C CYS A 116 5.77 -8.30 8.70
N ILE A 117 4.97 -7.32 8.29
CA ILE A 117 4.51 -6.23 9.16
C ILE A 117 3.33 -6.76 9.98
N THR A 118 3.59 -7.07 11.24
CA THR A 118 2.50 -7.37 12.18
C THR A 118 1.63 -6.12 12.41
N SER A 119 0.43 -6.31 12.94
CA SER A 119 -0.54 -5.23 13.18
C SER A 119 0.11 -4.03 13.89
N HIS A 120 0.03 -2.85 13.29
CA HIS A 120 0.59 -1.61 13.84
C HIS A 120 -0.45 -0.48 13.73
N PRO A 121 -0.62 0.38 14.75
CA PRO A 121 -1.70 1.39 14.78
C PRO A 121 -1.63 2.43 13.65
N ASN A 122 -0.45 2.65 13.07
CA ASN A 122 -0.20 3.66 12.03
C ASN A 122 0.10 3.08 10.65
N ILE A 123 -0.07 1.76 10.46
CA ILE A 123 0.13 1.09 9.16
C ILE A 123 -1.15 0.32 8.86
N ASN A 124 -1.66 0.43 7.64
CA ASN A 124 -2.84 -0.32 7.23
C ASN A 124 -2.58 -1.80 7.45
N LYS A 125 -3.42 -2.46 8.25
CA LYS A 125 -3.24 -3.85 8.59
C LYS A 125 -3.55 -4.74 7.39
N LEU A 126 -2.72 -5.76 7.16
CA LEU A 126 -3.07 -6.88 6.28
C LEU A 126 -4.27 -7.64 6.87
N VAL A 127 -5.33 -7.77 6.09
CA VAL A 127 -6.53 -8.53 6.48
C VAL A 127 -6.49 -9.91 5.86
N ALA A 128 -6.20 -10.00 4.57
CA ALA A 128 -6.09 -11.25 3.82
C ALA A 128 -5.27 -11.08 2.53
N SER A 129 -4.94 -12.19 1.89
CA SER A 129 -4.41 -12.24 0.52
C SER A 129 -5.10 -13.34 -0.28
N VAL A 130 -5.12 -13.14 -1.59
CA VAL A 130 -5.40 -14.20 -2.57
C VAL A 130 -4.18 -14.28 -3.46
N THR A 131 -3.43 -15.35 -3.35
CA THR A 131 -2.19 -15.61 -4.08
C THR A 131 -2.23 -16.92 -4.87
N ILE A 132 -3.10 -17.85 -4.47
CA ILE A 132 -3.32 -19.13 -5.17
C ILE A 132 -4.23 -18.94 -6.39
N ASP A 133 -5.35 -18.23 -6.22
CA ASP A 133 -6.30 -17.96 -7.29
C ASP A 133 -5.92 -16.71 -8.08
N SER A 134 -6.31 -16.66 -9.36
CA SER A 134 -6.24 -15.44 -10.17
C SER A 134 -7.60 -14.72 -10.14
N PRO A 135 -7.64 -13.38 -10.06
CA PRO A 135 -6.49 -12.48 -9.94
C PRO A 135 -5.91 -12.43 -8.52
N ILE A 136 -4.61 -12.14 -8.42
CA ILE A 136 -3.91 -11.94 -7.13
C ILE A 136 -4.47 -10.69 -6.45
N LEU A 137 -4.85 -10.81 -5.18
CA LEU A 137 -5.43 -9.73 -4.38
C LEU A 137 -4.62 -9.49 -3.10
N LEU A 138 -4.29 -8.23 -2.85
CA LEU A 138 -3.85 -7.74 -1.53
C LEU A 138 -5.05 -7.10 -0.82
N VAL A 139 -5.46 -7.64 0.31
CA VAL A 139 -6.63 -7.17 1.07
C VAL A 139 -6.18 -6.55 2.39
N VAL A 140 -6.39 -5.25 2.53
CA VAL A 140 -5.99 -4.48 3.72
C VAL A 140 -7.19 -3.76 4.35
N GLU A 141 -6.97 -3.24 5.55
CA GLU A 141 -7.97 -2.44 6.24
C GLU A 141 -8.41 -1.22 5.41
N TYR A 142 -9.73 -0.98 5.38
CA TYR A 142 -10.30 0.18 4.71
C TYR A 142 -10.18 1.45 5.56
N CYS A 143 -9.51 2.47 5.02
CA CYS A 143 -9.39 3.78 5.65
C CYS A 143 -10.50 4.73 5.17
N LYS A 144 -11.51 4.98 6.03
CA LYS A 144 -12.69 5.80 5.70
C LYS A 144 -12.41 7.24 5.28
N HIS A 145 -11.26 7.80 5.67
CA HIS A 145 -10.89 9.19 5.38
C HIS A 145 -10.01 9.33 4.12
N GLY A 146 -9.78 8.24 3.39
CA GLY A 146 -8.95 8.24 2.18
C GLY A 146 -7.48 8.51 2.48
N SER A 147 -6.79 9.12 1.52
CA SER A 147 -5.37 9.43 1.66
C SER A 147 -5.13 10.58 2.63
N LEU A 148 -3.99 10.55 3.33
CA LEU A 148 -3.57 11.64 4.21
C LEU A 148 -3.48 12.97 3.44
N LEU A 149 -2.99 12.93 2.19
CA LEU A 149 -2.89 14.11 1.33
C LEU A 149 -4.27 14.75 1.11
N ASP A 150 -5.27 13.96 0.76
CA ASP A 150 -6.62 14.46 0.51
C ASP A 150 -7.27 14.98 1.79
N TYR A 151 -7.05 14.28 2.92
CA TYR A 151 -7.47 14.74 4.22
C TYR A 151 -6.85 16.09 4.61
N LEU A 152 -5.54 16.27 4.41
CA LEU A 152 -4.85 17.54 4.68
C LEU A 152 -5.34 18.65 3.73
N LYS A 153 -5.47 18.38 2.42
CA LYS A 153 -6.00 19.33 1.45
C LYS A 153 -7.41 19.81 1.83
N ALA A 154 -8.28 18.89 2.25
CA ALA A 154 -9.64 19.22 2.67
C ALA A 154 -9.64 20.07 3.95
N LYS A 155 -8.87 19.64 4.96
CA LYS A 155 -8.86 20.27 6.29
C LYS A 155 -8.23 21.65 6.31
N TYR A 156 -7.20 21.87 5.50
CA TYR A 156 -6.44 23.12 5.52
C TYR A 156 -6.69 23.98 4.28
N ARG A 157 -7.70 23.66 3.45
CA ARG A 157 -8.03 24.34 2.18
C ARG A 157 -8.08 25.86 2.27
N SER A 158 -8.53 26.41 3.41
CA SER A 158 -8.58 27.85 3.67
C SER A 158 -7.23 28.46 4.08
N ARG A 159 -6.44 27.76 4.91
CA ARG A 159 -5.10 28.22 5.35
C ARG A 159 -4.02 28.05 4.29
N LEU A 160 -4.16 27.01 3.48
CA LEU A 160 -3.22 26.66 2.42
C LEU A 160 -3.32 27.59 1.20
N ARG A 161 -4.42 28.31 1.00
CA ARG A 161 -4.59 29.26 -0.11
C ARG A 161 -3.57 30.41 -0.08
N ASN A 162 -3.07 30.79 1.10
CA ASN A 162 -2.09 31.88 1.24
C ASN A 162 -0.63 31.40 1.35
N SER A 163 -0.39 30.12 1.70
CA SER A 163 0.96 29.60 1.98
C SER A 163 1.44 28.54 0.98
N LEU A 164 0.54 27.93 0.19
CA LEU A 164 0.91 26.88 -0.78
C LEU A 164 1.30 27.40 -2.16
N ASN A 165 1.14 28.68 -2.50
CA ASN A 165 1.64 29.15 -3.81
C ASN A 165 3.15 28.89 -3.94
N LEU A 166 3.92 29.07 -2.86
CA LEU A 166 5.36 28.77 -2.81
C LEU A 166 5.67 27.26 -2.75
N VAL A 167 4.85 26.47 -2.07
CA VAL A 167 5.10 25.01 -1.93
C VAL A 167 4.68 24.26 -3.20
N CYS A 168 3.60 24.69 -3.86
CA CYS A 168 3.20 24.17 -5.17
C CYS A 168 4.22 24.56 -6.25
N GLU A 169 4.72 25.80 -6.25
CA GLU A 169 5.76 26.23 -7.19
C GLU A 169 7.08 25.45 -6.99
N VAL A 170 7.47 25.19 -5.74
CA VAL A 170 8.61 24.32 -5.43
C VAL A 170 8.33 22.87 -5.83
N ILE A 171 7.15 22.31 -5.58
CA ILE A 171 6.81 20.93 -6.01
C ILE A 171 6.77 20.82 -7.55
N GLU A 172 6.29 21.84 -8.26
CA GLU A 172 6.29 21.90 -9.72
C GLU A 172 7.70 22.02 -10.29
N ILE A 173 8.57 22.84 -9.70
CA ILE A 173 10.00 22.94 -10.03
C ILE A 173 10.72 21.60 -9.80
N TRP A 174 10.42 20.91 -8.70
CA TRP A 174 10.95 19.58 -8.42
C TRP A 174 10.40 18.49 -9.36
N SER A 175 9.20 18.68 -9.93
CA SER A 175 8.60 17.75 -10.89
C SER A 175 9.16 17.90 -12.31
N THR A 176 9.72 19.07 -12.64
CA THR A 176 10.19 19.42 -13.99
C THR A 176 11.71 19.27 -14.19
N ASP A 177 12.49 19.11 -13.11
CA ASP A 177 13.94 18.90 -13.21
C ASP A 177 14.30 17.48 -13.68
N ARG A 178 14.76 17.36 -14.94
CA ARG A 178 15.11 16.09 -15.60
C ARG A 178 16.25 15.32 -14.92
N ARG A 179 17.17 15.99 -14.21
CA ARG A 179 18.33 15.34 -13.59
C ARG A 179 17.98 14.47 -12.38
N TRP A 180 16.89 14.81 -11.68
CA TRP A 180 16.41 14.05 -10.53
C TRP A 180 15.58 12.82 -10.92
N ASN A 181 14.92 12.85 -12.07
CA ASN A 181 14.02 11.78 -12.49
C ASN A 181 14.75 10.49 -12.90
N GLU A 182 15.95 10.58 -13.48
CA GLU A 182 16.76 9.40 -13.84
C GLU A 182 17.32 8.66 -12.63
N SER A 183 17.65 9.39 -11.56
CA SER A 183 18.22 8.81 -10.33
C SER A 183 17.16 8.04 -9.53
N PHE A 184 15.91 8.53 -9.48
CA PHE A 184 14.82 7.84 -8.78
C PHE A 184 14.22 6.68 -9.60
N THR A 185 14.23 6.76 -10.93
CA THR A 185 13.81 5.66 -11.82
C THR A 185 14.68 4.41 -11.65
N ARG A 186 15.98 4.58 -11.35
CA ARG A 186 16.89 3.45 -11.02
C ARG A 186 16.60 2.75 -9.69
N ILE A 187 15.90 3.42 -8.76
CA ILE A 187 15.49 2.88 -7.45
C ILE A 187 13.98 2.57 -7.42
N GLY A 188 13.30 2.65 -8.57
CA GLY A 188 11.89 2.28 -8.72
C GLY A 188 10.88 3.29 -8.19
N ILE A 189 11.29 4.54 -7.92
CA ILE A 189 10.39 5.62 -7.52
C ILE A 189 10.24 6.55 -8.72
N ASN A 190 9.04 6.66 -9.29
CA ASN A 190 8.79 7.57 -10.41
C ASN A 190 8.22 8.89 -9.85
N SER A 191 8.97 9.99 -10.05
CA SER A 191 8.61 11.34 -9.59
C SER A 191 7.44 11.95 -10.36
N SER A 192 7.08 11.40 -11.52
CA SER A 192 6.06 11.95 -12.43
C SER A 192 4.60 11.65 -12.05
N ARG A 193 4.31 11.21 -10.81
CA ARG A 193 2.97 10.72 -10.45
C ARG A 193 2.23 11.50 -9.36
N TYR A 194 2.60 12.76 -9.22
CA TYR A 194 1.73 13.75 -8.63
C TYR A 194 1.42 14.79 -9.72
N PHE A 195 0.14 14.83 -10.13
CA PHE A 195 -0.49 15.91 -10.90
C PHE A 195 -0.22 16.00 -12.42
N VAL A 196 -1.15 15.47 -13.21
CA VAL A 196 -1.92 16.29 -14.16
C VAL A 196 -3.38 15.85 -14.02
N ALA A 197 -4.19 16.67 -13.36
CA ALA A 197 -5.63 16.67 -13.55
C ALA A 197 -5.90 17.89 -14.42
N GLU A 198 -6.06 17.69 -15.72
CA GLU A 198 -6.68 18.72 -16.56
C GLU A 198 -8.19 18.52 -16.55
N HIS A 199 -8.87 19.62 -16.24
CA HIS A 199 -10.30 19.78 -16.27
C HIS A 199 -10.85 19.50 -17.66
N SER A 200 -11.77 18.54 -17.78
CA SER A 200 -12.79 18.58 -18.82
C SER A 200 -14.04 19.26 -18.26
N SER A 201 -14.16 20.56 -18.54
CA SER A 201 -15.43 21.28 -18.48
C SER A 201 -15.84 21.64 -19.90
N SER A 202 -16.77 20.86 -20.46
CA SER A 202 -17.90 21.22 -21.35
C SER A 202 -18.46 19.94 -21.94
#